data_AF-A0A4R3F525-F1
#
_entry.id   AF-A0A4R3F525-F1
#
_cell.length_a   1.000
_cell.length_b   1.000
_cell.length_c   1.000
_cell.angle_alpha   90.00
_cell.angle_beta   90.00
_cell.angle_gamma   90.00
#
_symmetry.space_group_name_H-M   'P 1'
#
loop_
_entity.id
_entity.type
_entity.pdbx_description
1 polymer ?
#
loop_
_entity_poly.entity_id
_entity_poly.type
_entity_poly.pdbx_seq_one_letter_code
_entity_poly.pdbx_strand_id
1 'polypeptide(L)'
;MYLDPWNPKKQDTYFLVRAGIAFGFLAVFSIIWHLTTVWRIAYSAHATATIKQIETRNSADRYGSSTVYQVAMLTFVRIQDGVAYNCDAEITIDRYAKGYAVGRQLDVVPRSDSCWLPLVVGLKTD
;
A
#
# COMPACT_ATOMS: atom_id res chain seq x y z
N MET A 1 -17.01 -3.67 42.81
CA MET A 1 -15.58 -3.35 42.96
C MET A 1 -15.38 -1.95 42.37
N TYR A 2 -15.50 -0.92 43.21
CA TYR A 2 -15.43 0.48 42.77
C TYR A 2 -13.96 0.84 42.54
N LEU A 3 -13.62 1.21 41.30
CA LEU A 3 -12.30 1.77 40.98
C LEU A 3 -12.25 3.19 41.56
N ASP A 4 -11.37 3.41 42.53
CA ASP A 4 -11.13 4.70 43.15
C ASP A 4 -10.43 5.62 42.12
N PRO A 5 -11.09 6.69 41.63
CA PRO A 5 -10.59 7.49 40.52
C PRO A 5 -9.44 8.46 40.89
N TRP A 6 -9.00 8.48 42.15
CA TRP A 6 -8.00 9.43 42.66
C TRP A 6 -6.64 8.83 43.00
N ASN A 7 -6.34 7.61 42.55
CA ASN A 7 -5.00 7.02 42.73
C ASN A 7 -4.17 7.17 41.44
N PRO A 8 -3.31 8.20 41.32
CA PRO A 8 -2.58 8.52 40.08
C PRO A 8 -1.70 7.35 39.62
N LYS A 9 -1.11 6.59 40.56
CA LYS A 9 -0.30 5.40 40.24
C LYS A 9 -1.08 4.30 39.54
N LYS A 10 -2.37 4.10 39.90
CA LYS A 10 -3.21 3.10 39.23
C LYS A 10 -3.59 3.57 37.83
N GLN A 11 -3.90 4.85 37.66
CA GLN A 11 -4.29 5.44 36.38
C GLN A 11 -3.16 5.37 35.34
N ASP A 12 -1.93 5.67 35.76
CA ASP A 12 -0.72 5.54 34.93
C ASP A 12 -0.47 4.08 34.52
N THR A 13 -0.66 3.14 35.46
CA THR A 13 -0.48 1.70 35.19
C THR A 13 -1.50 1.20 34.15
N TYR A 14 -2.78 1.59 34.25
CA TYR A 14 -3.80 1.22 33.26
C TYR A 14 -3.52 1.83 31.87
N PHE A 15 -3.01 3.06 31.82
CA PHE A 15 -2.61 3.68 30.56
C PHE A 15 -1.45 2.92 29.90
N LEU A 16 -0.42 2.56 30.66
CA LEU A 16 0.73 1.80 30.17
C LEU A 16 0.33 0.39 29.68
N VAL A 17 -0.55 -0.30 30.40
CA VAL A 17 -1.06 -1.61 29.96
C VAL A 17 -1.88 -1.49 28.68
N ARG A 18 -2.77 -0.49 28.56
CA ARG A 18 -3.54 -0.26 27.34
C ARG A 18 -2.67 0.12 26.15
N ALA A 19 -1.67 0.98 26.37
CA ALA A 19 -0.68 1.34 25.36
C ALA A 19 0.10 0.10 24.92
N GLY A 20 0.59 -0.71 25.86
CA GLY A 20 1.31 -1.95 25.58
C GLY A 20 0.49 -2.95 24.76
N ILE A 21 -0.79 -3.12 25.08
CA ILE A 21 -1.71 -3.96 24.30
C ILE A 21 -1.90 -3.39 22.88
N ALA A 22 -2.12 -2.07 22.75
CA ALA A 22 -2.28 -1.43 21.45
C ALA A 22 -1.01 -1.56 20.57
N PHE A 23 0.17 -1.34 21.14
CA PHE A 23 1.44 -1.56 20.45
C PHE A 23 1.64 -3.02 20.06
N GLY A 24 1.27 -3.96 20.94
CA GLY A 24 1.29 -5.39 20.63
C GLY A 24 0.42 -5.74 19.42
N PHE A 25 -0.82 -5.24 19.38
CA PHE A 25 -1.71 -5.45 18.24
C PHE A 25 -1.18 -4.83 16.94
N LEU A 26 -0.64 -3.61 17.01
CA LEU A 26 -0.04 -2.96 15.85
C LEU A 26 1.18 -3.73 15.31
N ALA A 27 2.03 -4.24 16.21
CA ALA A 27 3.18 -5.05 15.83
C ALA A 27 2.74 -6.37 15.16
N VAL A 28 1.79 -7.08 15.74
CA VAL A 28 1.25 -8.32 15.17
C VAL A 28 0.60 -8.05 13.81
N PHE A 29 -0.19 -6.99 13.69
CA PHE A 29 -0.83 -6.62 12.42
C PHE A 29 0.20 -6.28 11.34
N SER A 30 1.26 -5.53 11.70
CA SER A 30 2.35 -5.20 10.79
C SER A 30 3.08 -6.46 10.30
N ILE A 31 3.34 -7.42 11.19
CA ILE A 31 3.96 -8.71 10.82
C ILE A 31 3.06 -9.48 9.85
N ILE A 32 1.77 -9.62 10.16
CA ILE A 32 0.80 -10.32 9.30
C ILE A 32 0.72 -9.63 7.94
N TRP A 33 0.63 -8.30 7.91
CA TRP A 33 0.62 -7.52 6.67
C TRP A 33 1.88 -7.74 5.84
N HIS A 34 3.05 -7.77 6.48
CA HIS A 34 4.31 -7.98 5.79
C HIS A 34 4.40 -9.40 5.22
N LEU A 35 4.07 -10.42 6.01
CA LEU A 35 4.08 -11.82 5.58
C LEU A 35 3.10 -12.06 4.42
N THR A 36 1.90 -11.49 4.49
CA THR A 36 0.91 -11.61 3.40
C THR A 36 1.35 -10.91 2.12
N THR A 37 2.00 -9.75 2.23
CA THR A 37 2.56 -9.03 1.08
C THR A 37 3.70 -9.82 0.42
N VAL A 38 4.65 -10.31 1.22
CA VAL A 38 5.77 -11.12 0.73
C VAL A 38 5.29 -12.42 0.11
N TRP A 39 4.34 -13.11 0.75
CA TRP A 39 3.74 -14.32 0.21
C TRP A 39 3.05 -14.06 -1.12
N ARG A 40 2.28 -12.97 -1.23
CA ARG A 40 1.61 -12.60 -2.49
C ARG A 40 2.63 -12.36 -3.60
N ILE A 41 3.74 -11.70 -3.32
CA ILE A 41 4.81 -11.49 -4.31
C ILE A 41 5.46 -12.82 -4.69
N ALA A 42 5.71 -13.73 -3.75
CA ALA A 42 6.41 -14.98 -4.06
C ALA A 42 5.56 -16.03 -4.81
N TYR A 43 4.24 -16.05 -4.59
CA TYR A 43 3.39 -17.17 -5.03
C TYR A 43 2.24 -16.78 -5.97
N SER A 44 2.03 -15.49 -6.25
CA SER A 44 1.00 -15.06 -7.20
C SER A 44 1.58 -14.94 -8.60
N ALA A 45 0.72 -15.02 -9.62
CA ALA A 45 1.13 -14.74 -10.99
C ALA A 45 1.54 -13.27 -11.12
N HIS A 46 2.75 -13.05 -11.60
CA HIS A 46 3.23 -11.73 -11.99
C HIS A 46 2.63 -11.33 -13.34
N ALA A 47 2.37 -10.04 -13.49
CA ALA A 47 1.90 -9.43 -14.72
C ALA A 47 2.82 -8.28 -15.09
N THR A 48 2.93 -8.05 -16.40
CA THR A 48 3.65 -6.88 -16.90
C THR A 48 2.66 -5.73 -17.01
N ALA A 49 2.90 -4.67 -16.25
CA ALA A 49 2.17 -3.42 -16.39
C ALA A 49 2.96 -2.44 -17.24
N THR A 50 2.27 -1.68 -18.09
CA THR A 50 2.88 -0.58 -18.84
C THR A 50 2.36 0.74 -18.29
N ILE A 51 3.27 1.69 -18.07
CA ILE A 51 2.89 3.06 -17.68
C ILE A 51 2.30 3.75 -18.90
N LYS A 52 1.00 4.01 -18.89
CA LYS A 52 0.28 4.69 -19.97
C LYS A 52 0.42 6.21 -19.88
N GLN A 53 0.36 6.74 -18.67
CA GLN A 53 0.38 8.19 -18.43
C GLN A 53 0.94 8.46 -17.03
N ILE A 54 1.60 9.61 -16.87
CA ILE A 54 1.99 10.17 -15.58
C ILE A 54 1.34 11.53 -15.45
N GLU A 55 0.55 11.72 -14.40
CA GLU A 55 -0.08 12.99 -14.07
C GLU A 55 0.52 13.54 -12.79
N THR A 56 0.73 14.86 -12.75
CA THR A 56 1.10 15.55 -11.51
C THR A 56 -0.18 16.07 -10.88
N ARG A 57 -0.49 15.58 -9.67
CA ARG A 57 -1.64 16.00 -8.89
C ARG A 57 -1.19 16.86 -7.72
N ASN A 58 -2.05 17.78 -7.34
CA ASN A 58 -1.83 18.64 -6.20
C ASN A 58 -2.95 18.38 -5.19
N SER A 59 -2.58 17.91 -4.00
CA SER A 59 -3.49 17.89 -2.86
C SER A 59 -3.15 19.06 -1.96
N ALA A 60 -4.10 19.98 -1.81
CA ALA A 60 -4.08 20.91 -0.68
C ALA A 60 -4.56 20.15 0.55
N ASP A 61 -3.77 20.18 1.62
CA ASP A 61 -4.27 19.77 2.93
C ASP A 61 -5.25 20.82 3.48
N ARG A 62 -5.96 20.45 4.56
CA ARG A 62 -6.94 21.32 5.22
C ARG A 62 -6.30 22.56 5.87
N TYR A 63 -4.98 22.63 5.92
CA TYR A 63 -4.17 23.69 6.53
C TYR A 63 -3.49 24.59 5.48
N GLY A 64 -3.76 24.39 4.19
CA GLY A 64 -3.22 25.20 3.09
C GLY A 64 -1.84 24.76 2.59
N SER A 65 -1.30 23.65 3.08
CA SER A 65 -0.08 23.05 2.55
C SER A 65 -0.39 22.27 1.27
N SER A 66 0.20 22.69 0.15
CA SER A 66 0.07 21.99 -1.13
C SER A 66 1.16 20.92 -1.25
N THR A 67 0.75 19.66 -1.24
CA THR A 67 1.65 18.55 -1.58
C THR A 67 1.44 18.16 -3.03
N VAL A 68 2.50 18.34 -3.83
CA VAL A 68 2.53 17.89 -5.22
C VAL A 68 3.00 16.45 -5.24
N TYR A 69 2.15 15.54 -5.71
CA TYR A 69 2.47 14.13 -5.91
C TYR A 69 2.24 13.74 -7.36
N GLN A 70 2.92 12.70 -7.81
CA GLN A 70 2.74 12.17 -9.15
C GLN A 70 1.95 10.87 -9.08
N VAL A 71 1.06 10.66 -10.04
CA VAL A 71 0.31 9.42 -10.20
C VAL A 71 0.58 8.85 -11.56
N ALA A 72 0.81 7.54 -11.62
CA ALA A 72 0.99 6.82 -12.86
C ALA A 72 -0.24 5.95 -13.12
N MET A 73 -0.79 6.05 -14.33
CA MET A 73 -1.78 5.11 -14.84
C MET A 73 -1.06 3.91 -15.45
N LEU A 74 -1.34 2.74 -14.91
CA LEU A 74 -0.83 1.46 -15.34
C LEU A 74 -1.90 0.70 -16.10
N THR A 75 -1.52 0.10 -17.23
CA THR A 75 -2.34 -0.88 -17.93
C THR A 75 -1.67 -2.24 -17.82
N PHE A 76 -2.41 -3.27 -17.41
CA PHE A 76 -1.90 -4.64 -17.28
C PHE A 76 -3.00 -5.67 -17.55
N VAL A 77 -2.59 -6.91 -17.80
CA VAL A 77 -3.52 -8.03 -17.95
C VAL A 77 -3.51 -8.86 -16.67
N ARG A 78 -4.70 -9.06 -16.11
CA ARG A 78 -4.93 -9.96 -14.98
C ARG A 78 -5.52 -11.27 -15.50
N ILE A 79 -4.98 -12.39 -15.06
CA ILE A 79 -5.55 -13.71 -15.36
C ILE A 79 -6.21 -14.24 -14.09
N GLN A 80 -7.50 -14.55 -14.18
CA GLN A 80 -8.26 -15.19 -13.11
C GLN A 80 -8.96 -16.41 -13.69
N ASP A 81 -8.75 -17.59 -13.11
CA ASP A 81 -9.40 -18.84 -13.51
C ASP A 81 -9.27 -19.14 -15.02
N GLY A 82 -8.11 -18.80 -15.59
CA GLY A 82 -7.83 -18.97 -17.03
C GLY A 82 -8.39 -17.88 -17.94
N VAL A 83 -9.10 -16.89 -17.39
CA VAL A 83 -9.68 -15.76 -18.14
C VAL A 83 -8.81 -14.52 -17.99
N ALA A 84 -8.45 -13.90 -19.12
CA ALA A 84 -7.69 -12.66 -19.16
C ALA A 84 -8.61 -11.42 -19.09
N TYR A 85 -8.27 -10.48 -18.22
CA TYR A 85 -8.96 -9.21 -18.01
C TYR A 85 -7.97 -8.07 -18.20
N ASN A 86 -8.30 -7.11 -19.06
CA ASN A 86 -7.54 -5.87 -19.18
C ASN A 86 -7.88 -4.95 -18.01
N CYS A 87 -6.87 -4.53 -17.27
CA CYS A 87 -7.00 -3.71 -16.08
C CYS A 87 -6.24 -2.40 -16.27
N ASP A 88 -6.88 -1.31 -15.86
CA ASP A 88 -6.24 -0.01 -15.67
C ASP A 88 -6.24 0.33 -14.17
N ALA A 89 -5.10 0.73 -13.63
CA ALA A 89 -4.96 1.12 -12.23
C ALA A 89 -4.10 2.37 -12.06
N GLU A 90 -4.46 3.20 -11.09
CA GLU A 90 -3.65 4.35 -10.70
C GLU A 90 -2.75 3.96 -9.53
N ILE A 91 -1.47 4.30 -9.61
CA ILE A 91 -0.52 4.20 -8.50
C ILE A 91 0.07 5.57 -8.20
N THR A 92 0.27 5.88 -6.93
CA THR A 92 1.07 7.05 -6.55
C THR A 92 2.54 6.70 -6.73
N ILE A 93 3.25 7.52 -7.51
CA ILE A 93 4.70 7.46 -7.63
C ILE A 93 5.29 8.64 -6.86
N ASP A 94 6.36 8.38 -6.12
CA ASP A 94 7.06 9.46 -5.44
C ASP A 94 7.69 10.40 -6.48
N ARG A 95 7.69 11.70 -6.19
CA ARG A 95 8.21 12.76 -7.06
C ARG A 95 9.67 12.54 -7.45
N TYR A 96 10.39 11.75 -6.65
CA TYR A 96 11.80 11.44 -6.81
C TYR A 96 12.07 10.01 -7.31
N ALA A 97 11.03 9.25 -7.67
CA ALA A 97 11.17 7.88 -8.15
C ALA A 97 11.81 7.85 -9.54
N LYS A 98 13.16 7.85 -9.57
CA LYS A 98 13.95 7.72 -10.79
C LYS A 98 13.60 6.39 -11.48
N GLY A 99 13.12 6.45 -12.72
CA GLY A 99 12.90 5.27 -13.57
C GLY A 99 11.47 5.06 -14.04
N TYR A 100 10.48 5.74 -13.46
CA TYR A 100 9.09 5.70 -13.93
C TYR A 100 8.92 6.69 -15.09
N ALA A 101 8.67 6.17 -16.29
CA ALA A 101 8.40 6.95 -17.48
C ALA A 101 7.28 6.30 -18.30
N VAL A 102 6.52 7.10 -19.05
CA VAL A 102 5.50 6.57 -19.97
C VAL A 102 6.14 5.57 -20.93
N GLY A 103 5.47 4.45 -21.15
CA GLY A 103 5.95 3.32 -21.95
C GLY A 103 6.86 2.35 -21.21
N ARG A 104 7.29 2.65 -19.98
CA ARG A 104 8.06 1.69 -19.18
C ARG A 104 7.20 0.52 -18.71
N GLN A 105 7.83 -0.65 -18.69
CA GLN A 105 7.24 -1.86 -18.16
C GLN A 105 7.63 -2.04 -16.68
N LEU A 106 6.64 -2.36 -15.87
CA LEU A 106 6.76 -2.67 -14.46
C LEU A 106 6.38 -4.12 -14.25
N ASP A 107 7.08 -4.75 -13.32
CA ASP A 107 6.65 -6.02 -12.76
C ASP A 107 5.64 -5.75 -11.65
N VAL A 108 4.41 -6.22 -11.85
CA VAL A 108 3.32 -6.04 -10.89
C VAL A 108 2.68 -7.36 -10.54
N VAL A 109 2.14 -7.43 -9.32
CA VAL A 109 1.33 -8.55 -8.87
C VAL A 109 -0.12 -8.08 -8.78
N PRO A 110 -0.98 -8.47 -9.74
CA PRO A 110 -2.41 -8.17 -9.70
C PRO A 110 -3.05 -8.66 -8.41
N ARG A 111 -4.20 -8.09 -8.05
CA ARG A 111 -5.03 -8.68 -7.00
C ARG A 111 -5.86 -9.80 -7.63
N SER A 112 -6.08 -10.89 -6.91
CA SER A 112 -6.81 -12.05 -7.44
C SER A 112 -8.26 -11.70 -7.79
N ASP A 113 -8.87 -10.80 -7.03
CA ASP A 113 -10.29 -10.42 -7.09
C ASP A 113 -10.56 -9.08 -7.82
N SER A 114 -9.53 -8.30 -8.16
CA SER A 114 -9.71 -6.93 -8.62
C SER A 114 -8.55 -6.37 -9.44
N CYS A 115 -8.87 -5.37 -10.29
CA CYS A 115 -7.89 -4.59 -11.04
C CYS A 115 -7.26 -3.46 -10.20
N TRP A 116 -7.75 -3.24 -8.98
CA TRP A 116 -7.30 -2.14 -8.11
C TRP A 116 -6.10 -2.54 -7.28
N LEU A 117 -5.25 -1.56 -6.95
CA LEU A 117 -4.11 -1.71 -6.05
C LEU A 117 -3.19 -2.90 -6.41
N PRO A 118 -2.65 -2.95 -7.65
CA PRO A 118 -1.58 -3.89 -7.97
C PRO A 118 -0.36 -3.59 -7.10
N LEU A 119 0.34 -4.63 -6.65
CA LEU A 119 1.63 -4.45 -5.98
C LEU A 119 2.71 -4.28 -7.03
N VAL A 120 3.42 -3.14 -7.01
CA VAL A 120 4.58 -2.93 -7.88
C VAL A 120 5.79 -3.55 -7.21
N VAL A 121 6.41 -4.53 -7.86
CA VAL A 121 7.59 -5.24 -7.35
C VAL A 121 8.87 -4.55 -7.80
N GLY A 122 8.87 -4.01 -9.02
CA GLY A 122 10.00 -3.26 -9.55
C GLY A 122 9.84 -2.87 -11.02
N LEU A 123 10.91 -2.32 -11.58
CA LEU A 123 11.04 -2.14 -13.02
C LEU A 123 11.25 -3.52 -13.66
N LYS A 124 10.53 -3.79 -14.75
CA LYS A 124 10.82 -4.96 -15.55
C LYS A 124 12.06 -4.66 -16.39
N THR A 125 13.17 -5.33 -16.10
CA THR A 125 14.38 -5.33 -16.92
C THR A 125 14.27 -6.47 -17.91
N ASP A 126 14.31 -6.16 -19.19
CA ASP A 126 14.35 -7.13 -20.28
C ASP A 126 15.59 -8.04 -20.20
#